data_AF-A0A9X3LWG3-F1
#
_entry.id   AF-A0A9X3LWG3-F1
#
_cell.length_a   1.000
_cell.length_b   1.000
_cell.length_c   1.000
_cell.angle_alpha   90.00
_cell.angle_beta   90.00
_cell.angle_gamma   90.00
#
_symmetry.space_group_name_H-M   'P 1'
#
loop_
_entity.id
_entity.type
_entity.pdbx_description
1 polymer ?
#
loop_
_entity_poly.entity_id
_entity_poly.type
_entity_poly.pdbx_seq_one_letter_code
_entity_poly.pdbx_strand_id
1 'polypeptide(L)'
;MSRVKETGPFGSTLSDTLQAQGALHVTSVVEFVTALDQLNAKFDDLPFREHRLLKVDVKADIQGTEFTWEGFRWEPGWRERLIELLELFAAPEVRTVNVRHDDDVLWVAAERDFQVSDDDARAYRDRLFHHLDDTKATETIDLFGFPLVHPTEPDGGAASPSLRLSGFPQGYVATAAFAEKVDAAIPYAVRSVWSNEISYSWRFFTEDEYDEEVMKQLKELLSQPEAGSPIKVEITSRKRILGTVDTSPTPEKLPKHPGKWQEDMERVFFGF
;
A
#
# COMPACT_ATOMS: atom_id res chain seq x y z
N MET A 1 53.28 12.30 8.39
CA MET A 1 52.50 11.61 9.44
C MET A 1 51.03 11.78 9.10
N SER A 2 50.42 10.75 8.51
CA SER A 2 48.99 10.73 8.17
C SER A 2 48.16 10.61 9.44
N ARG A 3 47.23 11.56 9.66
CA ARG A 3 46.11 11.35 10.57
C ARG A 3 45.00 10.65 9.79
N VAL A 4 44.65 9.46 10.26
CA VAL A 4 43.50 8.67 9.79
C VAL A 4 42.23 9.49 10.03
N LYS A 5 41.40 9.63 8.99
CA LYS A 5 40.03 10.15 9.11
C LYS A 5 39.21 9.04 9.76
N GLU A 6 38.86 9.19 11.02
CA GLU A 6 37.81 8.37 11.64
C GLU A 6 36.47 8.76 10.99
N THR A 7 35.96 7.86 10.15
CA THR A 7 34.56 7.88 9.71
C THR A 7 33.73 7.38 10.88
N GLY A 8 33.10 8.31 11.61
CA GLY A 8 31.99 7.98 12.49
C GLY A 8 30.82 7.39 11.68
N PRO A 9 29.84 6.75 12.34
CA PRO A 9 28.73 6.06 11.68
C PRO A 9 27.77 6.99 10.90
N PHE A 10 27.99 8.30 10.98
CA PHE A 10 27.19 9.31 10.30
C PHE A 10 28.01 9.90 9.15
N GLY A 11 27.79 9.38 7.93
CA GLY A 11 28.30 9.99 6.71
C GLY A 11 27.48 11.25 6.39
N SER A 12 28.13 12.42 6.28
CA SER A 12 27.44 13.65 5.89
C SER A 12 27.43 13.82 4.37
N THR A 13 26.24 13.75 3.77
CA THR A 13 26.00 14.20 2.39
C THR A 13 24.86 15.22 2.39
N LEU A 14 25.24 16.48 2.15
CA LEU A 14 24.46 17.64 1.68
C LEU A 14 22.91 17.47 1.59
N SER A 15 22.31 17.44 2.76
CA SER A 15 20.90 17.67 3.10
C SER A 15 20.93 17.72 4.62
N ASP A 16 20.28 18.66 5.30
CA ASP A 16 20.32 18.78 6.77
C ASP A 16 19.66 17.59 7.51
N THR A 17 19.50 16.45 6.84
CA THR A 17 18.88 15.21 7.33
C THR A 17 19.92 14.28 7.95
N LEU A 18 19.77 13.98 9.24
CA LEU A 18 20.49 12.90 9.89
C LEU A 18 19.84 11.57 9.49
N GLN A 19 20.64 10.59 9.10
CA GLN A 19 20.14 9.30 8.68
C GLN A 19 20.67 8.19 9.60
N ALA A 20 19.76 7.36 10.10
CA ALA A 20 20.11 6.13 10.79
C ALA A 20 19.73 4.96 9.89
N GLN A 21 20.74 4.27 9.36
CA GLN A 21 20.56 3.10 8.49
C GLN A 21 21.26 1.87 9.06
N GLY A 22 20.68 0.69 8.85
CA GLY A 22 21.36 -0.56 9.16
C GLY A 22 20.45 -1.79 9.19
N ALA A 23 21.07 -2.96 9.23
CA ALA A 23 20.40 -4.22 9.49
C ALA A 23 20.40 -4.49 11.01
N LEU A 24 19.22 -4.80 11.54
CA LEU A 24 18.99 -5.25 12.91
C LEU A 24 18.99 -6.78 12.93
N HIS A 25 19.75 -7.35 13.86
CA HIS A 25 19.75 -8.78 14.13
C HIS A 25 18.75 -9.08 15.25
N VAL A 26 17.48 -9.17 14.88
CA VAL A 26 16.35 -9.46 15.77
C VAL A 26 15.57 -10.65 15.23
N THR A 27 14.86 -11.37 16.09
CA THR A 27 14.13 -12.61 15.74
C THR A 27 12.63 -12.49 15.94
N SER A 28 12.15 -11.37 16.47
CA SER A 28 10.73 -11.12 16.73
C SER A 28 10.36 -9.67 16.51
N VAL A 29 9.07 -9.41 16.26
CA VAL A 29 8.50 -8.06 16.17
C VAL A 29 8.73 -7.27 17.46
N VAL A 30 8.61 -7.92 18.62
CA VAL A 30 8.88 -7.28 19.92
C VAL A 30 10.32 -6.76 20.02
N GLU A 31 11.30 -7.58 19.60
CA GLU A 31 12.71 -7.17 19.57
C GLU A 31 12.95 -6.05 18.55
N PHE A 32 12.30 -6.11 17.38
CA PHE A 32 12.37 -5.06 16.37
C PHE A 32 11.86 -3.71 16.90
N VAL A 33 10.66 -3.67 17.48
CA VAL A 33 10.09 -2.44 18.07
C VAL A 33 10.93 -1.95 19.25
N THR A 34 11.47 -2.86 20.06
CA THR A 34 12.39 -2.49 21.15
C THR A 34 13.68 -1.86 20.63
N ALA A 35 14.19 -2.31 19.49
CA ALA A 35 15.35 -1.68 18.85
C ALA A 35 15.01 -0.27 18.32
N LEU A 36 13.78 -0.06 17.83
CA LEU A 36 13.29 1.28 17.46
C LEU A 36 13.20 2.20 18.69
N ASP A 37 12.69 1.70 19.83
CA ASP A 37 12.68 2.45 21.11
C ASP A 37 14.09 2.89 21.51
N GLN A 38 15.06 1.98 21.46
CA GLN A 38 16.45 2.26 21.82
C GLN A 38 17.10 3.24 20.86
N LEU A 39 16.79 3.14 19.57
CA LEU A 39 17.28 4.04 18.55
C LEU A 39 16.72 5.45 18.76
N ASN A 40 15.43 5.56 19.08
CA ASN A 40 14.79 6.83 19.40
C ASN A 40 15.34 7.47 20.68
N ALA A 41 15.55 6.69 21.74
CA ALA A 41 16.16 7.20 22.97
C ALA A 41 17.55 7.82 22.73
N LYS A 42 18.34 7.28 21.78
CA LYS A 42 19.62 7.88 21.37
C LYS A 42 19.45 9.18 20.59
N PHE A 43 18.33 9.39 19.93
CA PHE A 43 18.03 10.65 19.24
C PHE A 43 17.56 11.73 20.20
N ASP A 44 16.89 11.36 21.30
CA ASP A 44 16.51 12.31 22.36
C ASP A 44 17.74 13.04 22.95
N ASP A 45 18.91 12.39 22.93
CA ASP A 45 20.18 12.97 23.39
C ASP A 45 20.80 13.99 22.41
N LEU A 46 20.27 14.14 21.18
CA LEU A 46 20.79 15.09 20.18
C LEU A 46 20.28 16.53 20.44
N PRO A 47 20.94 17.58 19.91
CA PRO A 47 20.42 18.94 20.00
C PRO A 47 19.12 19.13 19.21
N PHE A 48 18.09 19.78 19.78
CA PHE A 48 16.73 19.95 19.22
C PHE A 48 16.62 20.35 17.73
N ARG A 49 17.62 21.04 17.16
CA ARG A 49 17.62 21.41 15.72
C ARG A 49 17.88 20.24 14.78
N GLU A 50 18.51 19.18 15.25
CA GLU A 50 18.87 17.97 14.50
C GLU A 50 17.76 16.90 14.54
N HIS A 51 16.78 17.06 15.43
CA HIS A 51 15.66 16.13 15.63
C HIS A 51 14.64 16.11 14.50
N ARG A 52 14.42 17.27 13.86
CA ARG A 52 13.33 17.44 12.86
C ARG A 52 13.65 16.88 11.48
N LEU A 53 14.88 16.43 11.27
CA LEU A 53 15.37 15.98 9.99
C LEU A 53 15.97 14.59 10.13
N LEU A 54 15.51 13.78 11.07
CA LEU A 54 16.04 12.44 11.26
C LEU A 54 15.21 11.40 10.50
N LYS A 55 15.84 10.73 9.53
CA LYS A 55 15.26 9.60 8.79
C LYS A 55 15.81 8.29 9.33
N VAL A 56 14.94 7.46 9.89
CA VAL A 56 15.27 6.07 10.23
C VAL A 56 14.95 5.18 9.03
N ASP A 57 15.88 4.30 8.68
CA ASP A 57 15.77 3.31 7.60
C ASP A 57 16.50 2.04 8.05
N VAL A 58 15.81 1.24 8.88
CA VAL A 58 16.37 0.01 9.46
C VAL A 58 15.62 -1.21 8.98
N LYS A 59 16.35 -2.30 8.81
CA LYS A 59 15.84 -3.56 8.28
C LYS A 59 16.02 -4.71 9.24
N ALA A 60 15.09 -5.65 9.28
CA ALA A 60 15.19 -6.89 10.03
C ALA A 60 14.59 -8.05 9.23
N ASP A 61 15.17 -9.24 9.37
CA ASP A 61 14.52 -10.47 8.93
C ASP A 61 13.84 -11.09 10.16
N ILE A 62 12.53 -11.22 10.12
CA ILE A 62 11.73 -11.79 11.21
C ILE A 62 10.96 -12.96 10.63
N GLN A 63 11.38 -14.17 10.98
CA GLN A 63 10.75 -15.42 10.53
C GLN A 63 10.69 -15.58 9.00
N GLY A 64 11.67 -15.02 8.27
CA GLY A 64 11.71 -15.06 6.80
C GLY A 64 11.01 -13.88 6.12
N THR A 65 10.40 -12.97 6.87
CA THR A 65 9.82 -11.72 6.36
C THR A 65 10.81 -10.57 6.57
N GLU A 66 11.14 -9.82 5.51
CA GLU A 66 11.97 -8.61 5.60
C GLU A 66 11.12 -7.41 6.05
N PHE A 67 11.29 -6.98 7.31
CA PHE A 67 10.74 -5.74 7.83
C PHE A 67 11.68 -4.58 7.55
N THR A 68 11.15 -3.48 7.01
CA THR A 68 11.83 -2.20 6.86
C THR A 68 11.01 -1.13 7.57
N TRP A 69 11.64 -0.35 8.45
CA TRP A 69 11.03 0.85 9.02
C TRP A 69 11.61 2.09 8.35
N GLU A 70 10.76 2.90 7.72
CA GLU A 70 11.09 4.18 7.11
C GLU A 70 10.27 5.30 7.75
N GLY A 71 10.86 6.30 8.40
CA GLY A 71 10.03 7.38 8.91
C GLY A 71 10.76 8.50 9.61
N PHE A 72 10.02 9.58 9.82
CA PHE A 72 10.43 10.70 10.66
C PHE A 72 9.85 10.47 12.05
N ARG A 73 10.73 10.24 13.03
CA ARG A 73 10.41 10.14 14.46
C ARG A 73 9.60 8.89 14.85
N TRP A 74 10.10 8.17 15.84
CA TRP A 74 9.37 7.13 16.58
C TRP A 74 8.83 7.77 17.86
N GLU A 75 7.52 7.72 18.12
CA GLU A 75 6.96 8.28 19.35
C GLU A 75 6.76 7.19 20.42
N PRO A 76 7.28 7.38 21.65
CA PRO A 76 7.02 6.46 22.75
C PRO A 76 5.53 6.50 23.11
N GLY A 77 4.84 5.36 22.96
CA GLY A 77 3.40 5.21 23.23
C GLY A 77 2.68 4.34 22.22
N TRP A 78 3.28 4.10 21.05
CA TRP A 78 2.74 3.23 20.00
C TRP A 78 3.24 1.79 20.09
N ARG A 79 4.07 1.47 21.08
CA ARG A 79 4.79 0.19 21.17
C ARG A 79 3.85 -1.01 21.12
N GLU A 80 2.88 -1.07 22.03
CA GLU A 80 1.96 -2.20 22.12
C GLU A 80 1.10 -2.33 20.86
N ARG A 81 0.59 -1.21 20.35
CA ARG A 81 -0.23 -1.18 19.13
C ARG A 81 0.57 -1.59 17.89
N LEU A 82 1.81 -1.11 17.76
CA LEU A 82 2.68 -1.45 16.65
C LEU A 82 3.08 -2.92 16.69
N ILE A 83 3.38 -3.46 17.88
CA ILE A 83 3.66 -4.89 18.05
C ILE A 83 2.45 -5.70 17.59
N GLU A 84 1.25 -5.40 18.12
CA GLU A 84 0.02 -6.08 17.74
C GLU A 84 -0.21 -6.05 16.22
N LEU A 85 -0.01 -4.90 15.59
CA LEU A 85 -0.18 -4.74 14.15
C LEU A 85 0.88 -5.49 13.34
N LEU A 86 2.17 -5.32 13.67
CA LEU A 86 3.28 -5.90 12.90
C LEU A 86 3.40 -7.42 13.07
N GLU A 87 2.95 -7.96 14.20
CA GLU A 87 2.86 -9.41 14.40
C GLU A 87 1.98 -10.09 13.35
N LEU A 88 0.95 -9.41 12.85
CA LEU A 88 0.08 -9.94 11.79
C LEU A 88 0.84 -10.18 10.49
N PHE A 89 1.90 -9.41 10.23
CA PHE A 89 2.66 -9.44 8.99
C PHE A 89 3.93 -10.30 9.06
N ALA A 90 4.32 -10.76 10.25
CA ALA A 90 5.38 -11.75 10.41
C ALA A 90 4.81 -13.14 10.07
N ALA A 91 4.57 -13.37 8.78
CA ALA A 91 3.84 -14.52 8.27
C ALA A 91 4.49 -15.09 7.00
N PRO A 92 4.43 -16.41 6.76
CA PRO A 92 5.00 -17.03 5.56
C PRO A 92 4.44 -16.48 4.24
N GLU A 93 3.21 -15.97 4.25
CA GLU A 93 2.56 -15.37 3.08
C GLU A 93 3.12 -13.98 2.72
N VAL A 94 3.94 -13.39 3.59
CA VAL A 94 4.49 -12.04 3.46
C VAL A 94 6.02 -12.11 3.31
N ARG A 95 6.51 -11.57 2.20
CA ARG A 95 7.95 -11.50 1.91
C ARG A 95 8.59 -10.25 2.51
N THR A 96 7.94 -9.10 2.32
CA THR A 96 8.47 -7.82 2.78
C THR A 96 7.37 -6.99 3.44
N VAL A 97 7.76 -6.20 4.43
CA VAL A 97 6.90 -5.24 5.12
C VAL A 97 7.65 -3.93 5.20
N ASN A 98 7.16 -2.90 4.52
CA ASN A 98 7.64 -1.53 4.67
C ASN A 98 6.67 -0.76 5.57
N VAL A 99 7.17 -0.32 6.71
CA VAL A 99 6.41 0.46 7.69
C VAL A 99 6.85 1.89 7.60
N ARG A 100 5.91 2.79 7.34
CA ARG A 100 6.16 4.22 7.28
C ARG A 100 5.30 5.02 8.23
N HIS A 101 5.93 5.94 8.96
CA HIS A 101 5.24 6.87 9.84
C HIS A 101 5.40 8.30 9.32
N ASP A 102 4.31 8.86 8.82
CA ASP A 102 4.23 10.24 8.33
C ASP A 102 3.24 11.03 9.21
N ASP A 103 3.73 12.06 9.91
CA ASP A 103 3.01 13.00 10.79
C ASP A 103 2.00 12.35 11.78
N ASP A 104 0.84 11.89 11.30
CA ASP A 104 -0.27 11.31 12.09
C ASP A 104 -0.79 9.96 11.54
N VAL A 105 -0.18 9.40 10.48
CA VAL A 105 -0.66 8.16 9.84
C VAL A 105 0.46 7.12 9.80
N LEU A 106 0.17 5.97 10.40
CA LEU A 106 0.98 4.75 10.23
C LEU A 106 0.56 4.04 8.94
N TRP A 107 1.52 3.86 8.06
CA TRP A 107 1.40 3.18 6.79
C TRP A 107 2.13 1.84 6.86
N VAL A 108 1.48 0.75 6.45
CA VAL A 108 2.09 -0.57 6.36
C VAL A 108 1.88 -1.11 4.95
N ALA A 109 2.97 -1.29 4.23
CA ALA A 109 3.00 -1.90 2.91
C ALA A 109 3.58 -3.30 2.99
N ALA A 110 2.74 -4.33 2.85
CA ALA A 110 3.14 -5.72 2.85
C ALA A 110 3.11 -6.29 1.43
N GLU A 111 4.22 -6.89 1.02
CA GLU A 111 4.35 -7.60 -0.24
C GLU A 111 4.29 -9.10 0.00
N ARG A 112 3.47 -9.78 -0.81
CA ARG A 112 3.31 -11.23 -0.79
C ARG A 112 4.63 -11.95 -1.09
N ASP A 113 4.81 -13.11 -0.47
CA ASP A 113 5.71 -14.14 -0.98
C ASP A 113 5.06 -14.94 -2.13
N PHE A 114 5.56 -14.76 -3.35
CA PHE A 114 5.07 -15.44 -4.54
C PHE A 114 5.39 -16.93 -4.59
N GLN A 115 6.17 -17.46 -3.65
CA GLN A 115 6.33 -18.91 -3.46
C GLN A 115 5.12 -19.57 -2.78
N VAL A 116 4.28 -18.78 -2.11
CA VAL A 116 3.04 -19.25 -1.49
C VAL A 116 1.92 -19.35 -2.52
N SER A 117 0.99 -20.29 -2.35
CA SER A 117 -0.15 -20.46 -3.26
C SER A 117 -1.12 -19.26 -3.23
N ASP A 118 -1.88 -19.05 -4.31
CA ASP A 118 -2.90 -17.99 -4.35
C ASP A 118 -3.98 -18.21 -3.28
N ASP A 119 -4.33 -19.47 -2.98
CA ASP A 119 -5.36 -19.79 -1.99
C ASP A 119 -4.88 -19.51 -0.56
N ASP A 120 -3.63 -19.84 -0.23
CA ASP A 120 -3.06 -19.53 1.09
C ASP A 120 -2.90 -18.01 1.27
N ALA A 121 -2.43 -17.30 0.23
CA ALA A 121 -2.33 -15.85 0.24
C ALA A 121 -3.70 -15.18 0.40
N ARG A 122 -4.75 -15.69 -0.26
CA ARG A 122 -6.13 -15.21 -0.10
C ARG A 122 -6.64 -15.47 1.33
N ALA A 123 -6.41 -16.66 1.85
CA ALA A 123 -6.81 -17.01 3.22
C ALA A 123 -6.10 -16.14 4.26
N TYR A 124 -4.83 -15.81 4.08
CA TYR A 124 -4.09 -14.86 4.91
C TYR A 124 -4.71 -13.47 4.86
N ARG A 125 -4.91 -12.94 3.65
CA ARG A 125 -5.53 -11.63 3.41
C ARG A 125 -6.88 -11.51 4.12
N ASP A 126 -7.71 -12.54 4.03
CA ASP A 126 -9.03 -12.55 4.66
C ASP A 126 -8.93 -12.55 6.19
N ARG A 127 -8.04 -13.35 6.77
CA ARG A 127 -7.79 -13.33 8.23
C ARG A 127 -7.32 -11.95 8.70
N LEU A 128 -6.41 -11.34 7.95
CA LEU A 128 -5.91 -9.99 8.24
C LEU A 128 -7.04 -8.97 8.22
N PHE A 129 -7.89 -8.97 7.19
CA PHE A 129 -9.02 -8.03 7.10
C PHE A 129 -10.03 -8.18 8.23
N HIS A 130 -10.36 -9.40 8.63
CA HIS A 130 -11.22 -9.62 9.80
C HIS A 130 -10.60 -9.03 11.07
N HIS A 131 -9.30 -9.24 11.29
CA HIS A 131 -8.61 -8.67 12.45
C HIS A 131 -8.58 -7.13 12.42
N LEU A 132 -8.32 -6.53 11.27
CA LEU A 132 -8.29 -5.07 11.12
C LEU A 132 -9.66 -4.44 11.36
N ASP A 133 -10.75 -5.08 10.92
CA ASP A 133 -12.12 -4.63 11.21
C ASP A 133 -12.47 -4.81 12.68
N ASP A 134 -12.16 -5.96 13.28
CA ASP A 134 -12.45 -6.26 14.69
C ASP A 134 -11.74 -5.28 15.65
N THR A 135 -10.50 -4.90 15.31
CA THR A 135 -9.70 -3.94 16.10
C THR A 135 -9.94 -2.49 15.71
N LYS A 136 -10.76 -2.21 14.69
CA LYS A 136 -11.03 -0.87 14.15
C LYS A 136 -9.75 -0.13 13.80
N ALA A 137 -8.87 -0.81 13.07
CA ALA A 137 -7.60 -0.26 12.61
C ALA A 137 -7.78 1.05 11.85
N THR A 138 -6.99 2.06 12.24
CA THR A 138 -6.96 3.40 11.62
C THR A 138 -5.76 3.58 10.69
N GLU A 139 -4.87 2.60 10.66
CA GLU A 139 -3.67 2.57 9.85
C GLU A 139 -4.00 2.43 8.35
N THR A 140 -3.11 2.90 7.48
CA THR A 140 -3.23 2.63 6.04
C THR A 140 -2.49 1.35 5.71
N ILE A 141 -3.20 0.35 5.18
CA ILE A 141 -2.65 -0.96 4.84
C ILE A 141 -2.64 -1.16 3.33
N ASP A 142 -1.45 -1.41 2.78
CA ASP A 142 -1.24 -1.81 1.40
C ASP A 142 -0.85 -3.30 1.35
N LEU A 143 -1.62 -4.10 0.62
CA LEU A 143 -1.33 -5.50 0.33
C LEU A 143 -1.00 -5.66 -1.15
N PHE A 144 0.28 -5.87 -1.45
CA PHE A 144 0.79 -6.07 -2.81
C PHE A 144 0.93 -7.56 -3.15
N GLY A 145 0.44 -7.97 -4.31
CA GLY A 145 0.53 -9.33 -4.82
C GLY A 145 -0.51 -10.32 -4.26
N PHE A 146 -1.35 -9.88 -3.33
CA PHE A 146 -2.40 -10.72 -2.76
C PHE A 146 -3.57 -10.85 -3.75
N PRO A 147 -3.93 -12.07 -4.18
CA PRO A 147 -4.89 -12.27 -5.25
C PRO A 147 -6.31 -11.90 -4.81
N LEU A 148 -7.12 -11.45 -5.77
CA LEU A 148 -8.58 -11.44 -5.67
C LEU A 148 -9.11 -12.72 -6.34
N VAL A 149 -9.86 -12.58 -7.44
CA VAL A 149 -10.41 -13.68 -8.25
C VAL A 149 -9.50 -13.96 -9.45
N HIS A 150 -9.04 -12.93 -10.14
CA HIS A 150 -8.02 -13.06 -11.16
C HIS A 150 -6.67 -13.45 -10.54
N PRO A 151 -5.92 -14.39 -11.17
CA PRO A 151 -4.64 -14.81 -10.66
C PRO A 151 -3.62 -13.67 -10.69
N THR A 152 -2.68 -13.74 -9.76
CA THR A 152 -1.55 -12.81 -9.74
C THR A 152 -0.43 -13.31 -10.65
N GLU A 153 0.34 -12.39 -11.25
CA GLU A 153 1.51 -12.80 -12.04
C GLU A 153 2.54 -13.50 -11.13
N PRO A 154 3.19 -14.60 -11.58
CA PRO A 154 4.07 -15.41 -10.72
C PRO A 154 5.28 -14.68 -10.13
N ASP A 155 5.65 -13.53 -10.68
CA ASP A 155 6.81 -12.73 -10.29
C ASP A 155 6.44 -11.42 -9.58
N GLY A 156 5.16 -11.18 -9.31
CA GLY A 156 4.73 -9.90 -8.75
C GLY A 156 4.84 -8.74 -9.73
N GLY A 157 4.76 -9.01 -11.03
CA GLY A 157 4.85 -8.01 -12.10
C GLY A 157 3.84 -6.86 -11.97
N ALA A 158 3.96 -5.86 -12.84
CA ALA A 158 3.14 -4.63 -12.80
C ALA A 158 1.62 -4.87 -12.89
N ALA A 159 1.21 -6.07 -13.28
CA ALA A 159 -0.19 -6.50 -13.24
C ALA A 159 -0.55 -7.20 -11.92
N SER A 160 0.22 -7.10 -10.85
CA SER A 160 -0.17 -7.73 -9.57
C SER A 160 -1.20 -6.87 -8.84
N PRO A 161 -2.19 -7.48 -8.16
CA PRO A 161 -3.13 -6.72 -7.35
C PRO A 161 -2.41 -5.98 -6.21
N SER A 162 -2.92 -4.82 -5.88
CA SER A 162 -2.43 -3.91 -4.86
C SER A 162 -3.64 -3.33 -4.13
N LEU A 163 -4.08 -4.00 -3.07
CA LEU A 163 -5.19 -3.54 -2.26
C LEU A 163 -4.66 -2.51 -1.26
N ARG A 164 -4.95 -1.23 -1.52
CA ARG A 164 -4.61 -0.14 -0.61
C ARG A 164 -5.88 0.25 0.11
N LEU A 165 -6.05 -0.26 1.31
CA LEU A 165 -7.27 -0.06 2.05
C LEU A 165 -7.02 1.00 3.12
N SER A 166 -7.55 2.19 2.84
CA SER A 166 -7.63 3.30 3.78
C SER A 166 -8.98 3.96 3.59
N GLY A 167 -9.67 4.30 4.68
CA GLY A 167 -10.84 5.18 4.63
C GLY A 167 -12.13 4.59 4.04
N PHE A 168 -12.25 3.28 3.85
CA PHE A 168 -13.50 2.67 3.40
C PHE A 168 -14.56 2.66 4.53
N PRO A 169 -15.72 3.32 4.37
CA PRO A 169 -16.72 3.41 5.43
C PRO A 169 -17.31 2.05 5.84
N GLN A 170 -17.24 1.06 4.95
CA GLN A 170 -17.81 -0.28 5.13
C GLN A 170 -16.86 -1.26 5.86
N GLY A 171 -15.60 -0.86 6.12
CA GLY A 171 -14.57 -1.74 6.67
C GLY A 171 -13.81 -2.56 5.61
N TYR A 172 -12.75 -3.23 6.05
CA TYR A 172 -11.83 -4.01 5.22
C TYR A 172 -12.51 -5.24 4.60
N VAL A 173 -13.27 -6.01 5.37
CA VAL A 173 -13.91 -7.25 4.91
C VAL A 173 -14.96 -6.97 3.82
N ALA A 174 -15.83 -5.99 4.05
CA ALA A 174 -16.87 -5.63 3.08
C ALA A 174 -16.27 -5.07 1.79
N THR A 175 -15.21 -4.25 1.90
CA THR A 175 -14.51 -3.69 0.75
C THR A 175 -13.83 -4.78 -0.07
N ALA A 176 -13.15 -5.73 0.58
CA ALA A 176 -12.51 -6.85 -0.10
C ALA A 176 -13.54 -7.72 -0.85
N ALA A 177 -14.66 -8.06 -0.19
CA ALA A 177 -15.74 -8.83 -0.81
C ALA A 177 -16.35 -8.10 -2.02
N PHE A 178 -16.51 -6.77 -1.95
CA PHE A 178 -16.99 -5.99 -3.08
C PHE A 178 -15.96 -5.93 -4.21
N ALA A 179 -14.67 -5.75 -3.90
CA ALA A 179 -13.60 -5.81 -4.89
C ALA A 179 -13.55 -7.17 -5.60
N GLU A 180 -13.73 -8.28 -4.89
CA GLU A 180 -13.82 -9.62 -5.49
C GLU A 180 -15.06 -9.78 -6.38
N LYS A 181 -16.21 -9.24 -5.97
CA LYS A 181 -17.42 -9.24 -6.80
C LYS A 181 -17.18 -8.49 -8.12
N VAL A 182 -16.52 -7.34 -8.07
CA VAL A 182 -16.17 -6.55 -9.27
C VAL A 182 -15.17 -7.34 -10.13
N ASP A 183 -14.11 -7.86 -9.51
CA ASP A 183 -13.07 -8.63 -10.18
C ASP A 183 -13.60 -9.90 -10.86
N ALA A 184 -14.57 -10.59 -10.27
CA ALA A 184 -15.22 -11.76 -10.88
C ALA A 184 -16.17 -11.41 -12.05
N ALA A 185 -16.72 -10.19 -12.06
CA ALA A 185 -17.83 -9.85 -12.93
C ALA A 185 -17.40 -9.40 -14.32
N ILE A 186 -16.17 -8.93 -14.47
CA ILE A 186 -15.64 -8.39 -15.74
C ILE A 186 -14.29 -9.03 -16.07
N PRO A 187 -13.88 -9.11 -17.35
CA PRO A 187 -12.60 -9.69 -17.73
C PRO A 187 -11.37 -8.83 -17.36
N TYR A 188 -11.58 -7.60 -16.88
CA TYR A 188 -10.48 -6.71 -16.53
C TYR A 188 -10.15 -6.89 -15.07
N ALA A 189 -8.94 -7.36 -14.79
CA ALA A 189 -8.52 -7.67 -13.44
C ALA A 189 -8.40 -6.40 -12.60
N VAL A 190 -9.01 -6.40 -11.41
CA VAL A 190 -8.85 -5.34 -10.42
C VAL A 190 -7.40 -5.38 -9.93
N ARG A 191 -6.68 -4.27 -10.14
CA ARG A 191 -5.28 -4.13 -9.73
C ARG A 191 -5.10 -3.24 -8.54
N SER A 192 -5.96 -2.26 -8.34
CA SER A 192 -5.89 -1.48 -7.11
C SER A 192 -7.21 -0.86 -6.77
N VAL A 193 -7.50 -0.83 -5.47
CA VAL A 193 -8.68 -0.21 -4.88
C VAL A 193 -8.16 0.59 -3.71
N TRP A 194 -8.39 1.91 -3.71
CA TRP A 194 -7.99 2.80 -2.62
C TRP A 194 -8.90 4.00 -2.48
N SER A 195 -8.89 4.64 -1.32
CA SER A 195 -9.59 5.90 -1.12
C SER A 195 -8.65 6.98 -0.59
N ASN A 196 -8.99 8.23 -0.90
CA ASN A 196 -8.43 9.42 -0.28
C ASN A 196 -9.59 10.36 0.11
N GLU A 197 -9.28 11.52 0.68
CA GLU A 197 -10.30 12.50 1.13
C GLU A 197 -11.25 12.97 0.02
N ILE A 198 -10.88 12.78 -1.25
CA ILE A 198 -11.54 13.40 -2.39
C ILE A 198 -12.30 12.36 -3.23
N SER A 199 -11.83 11.10 -3.29
CA SER A 199 -12.41 10.07 -4.15
C SER A 199 -11.97 8.64 -3.79
N TYR A 200 -12.70 7.68 -4.35
CA TYR A 200 -12.37 6.26 -4.35
C TYR A 200 -11.82 5.88 -5.72
N SER A 201 -10.57 5.43 -5.75
CA SER A 201 -9.87 5.06 -6.97
C SER A 201 -9.87 3.55 -7.18
N TRP A 202 -10.28 3.16 -8.39
CA TRP A 202 -10.35 1.80 -8.88
C TRP A 202 -9.48 1.68 -10.11
N ARG A 203 -8.43 0.87 -10.04
CA ARG A 203 -7.53 0.58 -11.15
C ARG A 203 -7.74 -0.85 -11.63
N PHE A 204 -7.88 -1.00 -12.94
CA PHE A 204 -8.03 -2.27 -13.62
C PHE A 204 -6.93 -2.46 -14.64
N PHE A 205 -6.67 -3.72 -14.99
CA PHE A 205 -5.71 -4.11 -16.00
C PHE A 205 -6.35 -5.01 -17.04
N THR A 206 -6.00 -4.76 -18.29
CA THR A 206 -6.33 -5.65 -19.40
C THR A 206 -5.32 -5.50 -20.54
N GLU A 207 -5.15 -6.58 -21.31
CA GLU A 207 -4.48 -6.57 -22.62
C GLU A 207 -5.49 -6.73 -23.77
N ASP A 208 -6.79 -6.82 -23.45
CA ASP A 208 -7.87 -6.96 -24.41
C ASP A 208 -8.17 -5.63 -25.11
N GLU A 209 -8.95 -5.70 -26.19
CA GLU A 209 -9.52 -4.53 -26.84
C GLU A 209 -10.66 -3.93 -26.01
N TYR A 210 -11.01 -2.68 -26.31
CA TYR A 210 -12.11 -2.00 -25.65
C TYR A 210 -13.44 -2.72 -25.91
N ASP A 211 -14.14 -3.08 -24.82
CA ASP A 211 -15.51 -3.59 -24.85
C ASP A 211 -16.47 -2.64 -24.12
N GLU A 212 -17.47 -2.13 -24.85
CA GLU A 212 -18.46 -1.20 -24.30
C GLU A 212 -19.41 -1.86 -23.29
N GLU A 213 -19.76 -3.14 -23.48
CA GLU A 213 -20.66 -3.84 -22.57
C GLU A 213 -19.97 -4.11 -21.23
N VAL A 214 -18.67 -4.43 -21.26
CA VAL A 214 -17.85 -4.52 -20.05
C VAL A 214 -17.80 -3.17 -19.31
N MET A 215 -17.66 -2.05 -20.04
CA MET A 215 -17.68 -0.72 -19.41
C MET A 215 -19.05 -0.34 -18.83
N LYS A 216 -20.15 -0.72 -19.48
CA LYS A 216 -21.51 -0.51 -18.94
C LYS A 216 -21.71 -1.31 -17.67
N GLN A 217 -21.30 -2.59 -17.66
CA GLN A 217 -21.37 -3.44 -16.48
C GLN A 217 -20.50 -2.90 -15.35
N LEU A 218 -19.28 -2.44 -15.66
CA LEU A 218 -18.39 -1.82 -14.67
C LEU A 218 -19.01 -0.55 -14.07
N LYS A 219 -19.61 0.31 -14.90
CA LYS A 219 -20.35 1.49 -14.43
C LYS A 219 -21.48 1.12 -13.49
N GLU A 220 -22.29 0.11 -13.83
CA GLU A 220 -23.39 -0.36 -12.99
C GLU A 220 -22.89 -0.88 -11.65
N LEU A 221 -21.82 -1.67 -11.65
CA LEU A 221 -21.18 -2.17 -10.43
C LEU A 221 -20.66 -1.02 -9.57
N LEU A 222 -19.89 -0.10 -10.14
CA LEU A 222 -19.29 1.02 -9.40
C LEU A 222 -20.26 2.16 -9.07
N SER A 223 -21.52 2.06 -9.50
CA SER A 223 -22.60 2.95 -9.04
C SER A 223 -23.19 2.50 -7.70
N GLN A 224 -22.82 1.32 -7.20
CA GLN A 224 -23.26 0.80 -5.90
C GLN A 224 -22.53 1.55 -4.76
N PRO A 225 -23.20 1.79 -3.60
CA PRO A 225 -22.61 2.53 -2.48
C PRO A 225 -21.26 1.99 -2.00
N GLU A 226 -21.05 0.68 -2.09
CA GLU A 226 -19.83 -0.03 -1.68
C GLU A 226 -18.60 0.35 -2.52
N ALA A 227 -18.79 0.87 -3.73
CA ALA A 227 -17.71 1.39 -4.57
C ALA A 227 -17.11 2.70 -4.04
N GLY A 228 -17.85 3.37 -3.14
CA GLY A 228 -17.56 4.72 -2.70
C GLY A 228 -18.01 5.79 -3.70
N SER A 229 -17.99 7.05 -3.28
CA SER A 229 -18.35 8.18 -4.12
C SER A 229 -17.65 9.45 -3.64
N PRO A 230 -17.08 10.28 -4.54
CA PRO A 230 -16.98 10.06 -5.99
C PRO A 230 -15.95 8.97 -6.35
N ILE A 231 -15.99 8.46 -7.57
CA ILE A 231 -15.12 7.38 -8.06
C ILE A 231 -14.16 7.88 -9.14
N LYS A 232 -12.96 7.34 -9.13
CA LYS A 232 -11.98 7.43 -10.22
C LYS A 232 -11.70 6.03 -10.74
N VAL A 233 -11.91 5.80 -12.03
CA VAL A 233 -11.66 4.52 -12.70
C VAL A 233 -10.49 4.68 -13.64
N GLU A 234 -9.46 3.85 -13.52
CA GLU A 234 -8.31 3.84 -14.42
C GLU A 234 -8.12 2.44 -15.02
N ILE A 235 -8.10 2.32 -16.34
CA ILE A 235 -7.78 1.06 -17.03
C ILE A 235 -6.38 1.15 -17.60
N THR A 236 -5.54 0.17 -17.31
CA THR A 236 -4.15 0.12 -17.75
C THR A 236 -3.85 -1.16 -18.54
N SER A 237 -2.78 -1.10 -19.35
CA SER A 237 -2.07 -2.28 -19.85
C SER A 237 -0.62 -2.25 -19.36
N ARG A 238 0.19 -3.24 -19.73
CA ARG A 238 1.62 -3.27 -19.37
C ARG A 238 2.41 -2.04 -19.84
N LYS A 239 1.93 -1.33 -20.86
CA LYS A 239 2.68 -0.26 -21.53
C LYS A 239 2.21 1.14 -21.15
N ARG A 240 0.94 1.32 -20.79
CA ARG A 240 0.33 2.63 -20.61
C ARG A 240 -1.02 2.57 -19.90
N ILE A 241 -1.48 3.72 -19.46
CA ILE A 241 -2.89 3.96 -19.16
C ILE A 241 -3.67 3.96 -20.49
N LEU A 242 -4.75 3.20 -20.54
CA LEU A 242 -5.65 3.11 -21.69
C LEU A 242 -6.72 4.20 -21.61
N GLY A 243 -7.35 4.35 -20.46
CA GLY A 243 -8.36 5.39 -20.20
C GLY A 243 -8.60 5.61 -18.71
N THR A 244 -9.14 6.77 -18.38
CA THR A 244 -9.42 7.21 -17.01
C THR A 244 -10.75 7.94 -16.95
N VAL A 245 -11.59 7.66 -15.97
CA VAL A 245 -12.80 8.44 -15.68
C VAL A 245 -12.70 8.92 -14.24
N ASP A 246 -13.04 10.18 -14.00
CA ASP A 246 -13.08 10.75 -12.65
C ASP A 246 -14.43 11.46 -12.49
N THR A 247 -15.29 10.92 -11.62
CA THR A 247 -16.65 11.45 -11.38
C THR A 247 -16.67 12.55 -10.32
N SER A 248 -15.52 12.96 -9.80
CA SER A 248 -15.44 14.03 -8.82
C SER A 248 -15.82 15.39 -9.43
N PRO A 249 -16.35 16.34 -8.62
CA PRO A 249 -16.72 17.68 -9.10
C PRO A 249 -15.54 18.49 -9.64
N THR A 250 -14.32 18.15 -9.25
CA THR A 250 -13.08 18.81 -9.69
C THR A 250 -12.09 17.71 -10.08
N PRO A 251 -12.25 17.12 -11.28
CA PRO A 251 -11.47 15.96 -11.67
C PRO A 251 -9.97 16.28 -11.67
N GLU A 252 -9.16 15.33 -11.22
CA GLU A 252 -7.72 15.42 -11.38
C GLU A 252 -7.37 15.50 -12.87
N LYS A 253 -6.29 16.20 -13.22
CA LYS A 253 -5.91 16.46 -14.61
C LYS A 253 -5.96 15.18 -15.46
N LEU A 254 -6.94 15.12 -16.35
CA LEU A 254 -7.07 14.07 -17.36
C LEU A 254 -5.82 14.06 -18.27
N PRO A 255 -5.50 12.90 -18.88
CA PRO A 255 -4.36 12.79 -19.79
C PRO A 255 -4.44 13.84 -20.91
N LYS A 256 -3.31 14.51 -21.17
CA LYS A 256 -3.22 15.62 -22.16
C LYS A 256 -3.57 15.23 -23.60
N HIS A 257 -3.56 13.93 -23.91
CA HIS A 257 -3.87 13.37 -25.23
C HIS A 257 -4.82 12.18 -25.05
N PRO A 258 -6.14 12.41 -24.99
CA PRO A 258 -7.11 11.33 -24.87
C PRO A 258 -7.00 10.40 -26.08
N GLY A 259 -6.81 9.10 -25.83
CA GLY A 259 -6.93 8.07 -26.86
C GLY A 259 -8.38 7.59 -26.98
N LYS A 260 -8.68 6.74 -27.97
CA LYS A 260 -10.04 6.20 -28.19
C LYS A 260 -10.69 5.61 -26.93
N TRP A 261 -9.91 4.88 -26.13
CA TRP A 261 -10.34 4.33 -24.84
C TRP A 261 -10.87 5.40 -23.87
N GLN A 262 -10.20 6.55 -23.79
CA GLN A 262 -10.61 7.67 -22.95
C GLN A 262 -11.98 8.20 -23.37
N GLU A 263 -12.15 8.50 -24.67
CA GLU A 263 -13.40 9.03 -25.23
C GLU A 263 -14.57 8.04 -25.06
N ASP A 264 -14.33 6.75 -25.34
CA ASP A 264 -15.36 5.72 -25.22
C ASP A 264 -15.77 5.47 -23.75
N MET A 265 -14.82 5.49 -22.81
CA MET A 265 -15.10 5.41 -21.38
C MET A 265 -15.91 6.62 -20.88
N GLU A 266 -15.52 7.85 -21.26
CA GLU A 266 -16.24 9.06 -20.90
C GLU A 266 -17.69 9.03 -21.40
N ARG A 267 -17.90 8.57 -22.64
CA ARG A 267 -19.25 8.35 -23.21
C ARG A 267 -20.07 7.42 -22.32
N VAL A 268 -19.52 6.28 -21.90
CA VAL A 268 -20.26 5.32 -21.06
C VAL A 268 -20.55 5.91 -19.68
N PHE A 269 -19.56 6.49 -19.01
CA PHE A 269 -19.71 6.94 -17.63
C PHE A 269 -20.54 8.22 -17.49
N PHE A 270 -20.41 9.18 -18.41
CA PHE A 270 -21.11 10.46 -18.35
C PHE A 270 -22.32 10.57 -19.28
N GLY A 271 -22.47 9.67 -20.25
CA GLY A 271 -23.65 9.59 -21.12
C GLY A 271 -23.70 10.66 -22.23
N PHE A 272 -22.55 11.14 -22.70
CA PHE A 272 -22.44 12.09 -23.81
C PHE A 272 -22.55 11.44 -25.19
#